data_AF-A0A076JPX8-F1
#
_entry.id   AF-A0A076JPX8-F1
#
_cell.length_a   1.000
_cell.length_b   1.000
_cell.length_c   1.000
_cell.angle_alpha   90.00
_cell.angle_beta   90.00
_cell.angle_gamma   90.00
#
_symmetry.space_group_name_H-M   'P 1'
#
loop_
_entity.id
_entity.type
_entity.pdbx_description
1 polymer ?
#
loop_
_entity_poly.entity_id
_entity_poly.type
_entity_poly.pdbx_seq_one_letter_code
_entity_poly.pdbx_strand_id
1 'polypeptide(L)'
;MQADRVRETERINDAFLEEVVPFAVHGATIVDARGMTKNGWLVSDGRSIVETGCAETDFETDFETACRLVHVEQDHIVNANGMVMTPGYVDIHSHGAWGSSFDDGEKGITTARAGHMAHGTTRQVLSLITNPIDVICGNLKTVHDMMPDRPDILGAHLEGPFLAMSRKGAHDPNCLVDPTPDLVSRMLDAADGCLRQITIAPELPHGIDAIRRFFLAGVVPAVGHCDADYQTARKGFDAGAGIMTHMFNAMNGLHHRDPGPIPAAVEDPRVTIELINDGFHVQDPMVKLGFGLAPHRIAFVTDAMAATDCPDGHYLLGALDVDVRDGHARLASNGAIAGSTLLLEKAVSRAVLELGISPVDAVEAATLTPARAFGFDRRNDVTGFPIGLLAPGFAADVLLLDQETWTVRRVWCNGHPVR
;
A
#
# COMPACT_ATOMS: atom_id res chain seq x y z
N MET A 1 18.21 -18.67 5.52
CA MET A 1 17.39 -17.69 4.81
C MET A 1 15.99 -18.21 4.51
N GLN A 2 15.79 -19.21 3.63
CA GLN A 2 14.43 -19.71 3.33
C GLN A 2 13.75 -20.37 4.54
N ALA A 3 14.47 -21.20 5.30
CA ALA A 3 13.95 -21.79 6.55
C ALA A 3 13.65 -20.75 7.64
N ASP A 4 14.35 -19.61 7.62
CA ASP A 4 14.11 -18.52 8.57
C ASP A 4 12.84 -17.75 8.19
N ARG A 5 12.60 -17.51 6.89
CA ARG A 5 11.37 -16.88 6.39
C ARG A 5 10.13 -17.72 6.63
N VAL A 6 10.21 -19.04 6.49
CA VAL A 6 9.08 -19.94 6.81
C VAL A 6 8.72 -19.80 8.28
N ARG A 7 9.70 -19.88 9.18
CA ARG A 7 9.49 -19.71 10.62
C ARG A 7 8.94 -18.34 10.97
N GLU A 8 9.45 -17.29 10.33
CA GLU A 8 8.97 -15.92 10.55
C GLU A 8 7.56 -15.72 10.01
N THR A 9 7.22 -16.35 8.88
CA THR A 9 5.86 -16.38 8.34
C THR A 9 4.91 -17.03 9.32
N GLU A 10 5.25 -18.22 9.84
CA GLU A 10 4.46 -18.90 10.87
C GLU A 10 4.26 -18.00 12.10
N ARG A 11 5.34 -17.41 12.63
CA ARG A 11 5.30 -16.52 13.79
C ARG A 11 4.38 -15.30 13.58
N ILE A 12 4.46 -14.64 12.42
CA ILE A 12 3.63 -13.46 12.11
C ILE A 12 2.16 -13.84 11.98
N ASN A 13 1.85 -14.99 11.36
CA ASN A 13 0.46 -15.42 11.23
C ASN A 13 -0.12 -15.89 12.56
N ASP A 14 0.66 -16.61 13.37
CA ASP A 14 0.25 -17.08 14.69
C ASP A 14 -0.06 -15.89 15.63
N ALA A 15 0.63 -14.75 15.46
CA ALA A 15 0.34 -13.54 16.23
C ALA A 15 -1.11 -13.05 16.07
N PHE A 16 -1.75 -13.27 14.92
CA PHE A 16 -3.17 -12.92 14.71
C PHE A 16 -4.15 -13.91 15.39
N LEU A 17 -3.67 -15.07 15.86
CA LEU A 17 -4.46 -16.03 16.63
C LEU A 17 -4.44 -15.71 18.13
N GLU A 18 -3.50 -14.88 18.58
CA GLU A 18 -3.39 -14.45 19.98
C GLU A 18 -4.45 -13.40 20.33
N GLU A 19 -4.84 -13.33 21.60
CA GLU A 19 -5.76 -12.30 22.09
C GLU A 19 -5.08 -10.94 22.09
N VAL A 20 -5.75 -9.92 21.52
CA VAL A 20 -5.28 -8.54 21.59
C VAL A 20 -5.40 -8.01 23.02
N VAL A 21 -4.29 -7.51 23.54
CA VAL A 21 -4.18 -6.94 24.88
C VAL A 21 -3.92 -5.43 24.83
N PRO A 22 -4.42 -4.65 25.80
CA PRO A 22 -4.06 -3.24 25.95
C PRO A 22 -2.55 -3.05 26.06
N PHE A 23 -2.02 -2.02 25.41
CA PHE A 23 -0.60 -1.68 25.43
C PHE A 23 -0.40 -0.17 25.44
N ALA A 24 0.80 0.25 25.85
CA ALA A 24 1.17 1.66 25.83
C ALA A 24 2.60 1.83 25.34
N VAL A 25 2.86 2.95 24.66
CA VAL A 25 4.20 3.33 24.20
C VAL A 25 4.47 4.75 24.66
N HIS A 26 5.65 5.02 25.23
CA HIS A 26 6.04 6.37 25.66
C HIS A 26 7.49 6.69 25.32
N GLY A 27 7.84 7.97 25.34
CA GLY A 27 9.21 8.44 25.07
C GLY A 27 9.59 8.35 23.59
N ALA A 28 8.62 8.39 22.68
CA ALA A 28 8.86 8.35 21.23
C ALA A 28 8.88 9.76 20.62
N THR A 29 9.38 9.89 19.40
CA THR A 29 9.01 11.02 18.52
C THR A 29 7.86 10.56 17.64
N ILE A 30 6.64 11.01 17.92
CA ILE A 30 5.47 10.71 17.10
C ILE A 30 5.56 11.49 15.79
N VAL A 31 5.39 10.80 14.67
CA VAL A 31 5.33 11.38 13.32
C VAL A 31 4.12 10.80 12.60
N ASP A 32 3.16 11.66 12.25
CA ASP A 32 2.06 11.33 11.35
C ASP A 32 1.68 12.57 10.52
N ALA A 33 0.63 12.49 9.70
CA ALA A 33 0.20 13.58 8.84
C ALA A 33 -0.21 14.88 9.59
N ARG A 34 -0.40 14.83 10.92
CA ARG A 34 -0.73 16.01 11.73
C ARG A 34 0.52 16.73 12.25
N GLY A 35 1.69 16.11 12.14
CA GLY A 35 2.97 16.74 12.51
C GLY A 35 3.91 15.82 13.26
N MET A 36 4.90 16.45 13.92
CA MET A 36 5.89 15.77 14.75
C MET A 36 5.77 16.21 16.20
N THR A 37 5.69 15.24 17.12
CA THR A 37 5.60 15.49 18.57
C THR A 37 6.72 14.74 19.29
N LYS A 38 7.62 15.46 19.96
CA LYS A 38 8.70 14.87 20.74
C LYS A 38 8.20 14.37 22.09
N ASN A 39 8.88 13.36 22.64
CA ASN A 39 8.51 12.73 23.92
C ASN A 39 7.02 12.36 23.99
N GLY A 40 6.50 11.90 22.85
CA GLY A 40 5.13 11.49 22.68
C GLY A 40 4.85 10.15 23.35
N TRP A 41 3.59 9.94 23.68
CA TRP A 41 3.07 8.69 24.18
C TRP A 41 1.72 8.36 23.55
N LEU A 42 1.37 7.08 23.56
CA LEU A 42 0.14 6.50 23.04
C LEU A 42 -0.31 5.37 23.97
N VAL A 43 -1.62 5.28 24.17
CA VAL A 43 -2.27 4.16 24.87
C VAL A 43 -3.32 3.56 23.95
N SER A 44 -3.35 2.23 23.90
CA SER A 44 -4.29 1.42 23.13
C SER A 44 -5.07 0.49 24.05
N ASP A 45 -6.36 0.30 23.76
CA ASP A 45 -7.18 -0.75 24.40
C ASP A 45 -6.97 -2.14 23.79
N GLY A 46 -5.93 -2.28 22.96
CA GLY A 46 -5.66 -3.44 22.14
C GLY A 46 -6.15 -3.22 20.72
N ARG A 47 -7.41 -2.81 20.51
CA ARG A 47 -7.98 -2.70 19.15
C ARG A 47 -7.82 -1.31 18.55
N SER A 48 -7.94 -0.28 19.38
CA SER A 48 -7.90 1.10 18.98
C SER A 48 -7.05 1.93 19.93
N ILE A 49 -6.49 3.00 19.37
CA ILE A 49 -5.81 4.03 20.14
C ILE A 49 -6.86 4.76 20.95
N VAL A 50 -6.71 4.81 22.27
CA VAL A 50 -7.64 5.51 23.17
C VAL A 50 -7.17 6.92 23.50
N GLU A 51 -5.86 7.11 23.59
CA GLU A 51 -5.29 8.39 23.98
C GLU A 51 -3.86 8.56 23.47
N THR A 52 -3.48 9.81 23.21
CA THR A 52 -2.13 10.20 22.80
C THR A 52 -1.77 11.54 23.43
N GLY A 53 -0.50 11.74 23.79
CA GLY A 53 -0.04 13.01 24.34
C GLY A 53 1.47 13.20 24.23
N CYS A 54 1.99 14.22 24.90
CA CYS A 54 3.43 14.48 25.01
C CYS A 54 3.83 14.79 26.45
N ALA A 55 5.10 14.58 26.79
CA ALA A 55 5.59 14.73 28.15
C ALA A 55 5.78 16.19 28.63
N GLU A 56 5.32 17.20 27.87
CA GLU A 56 5.47 18.61 28.22
C GLU A 56 4.38 19.11 29.21
N THR A 57 3.32 18.33 29.44
CA THR A 57 2.25 18.63 30.40
C THR A 57 1.90 17.37 31.21
N ASP A 58 1.98 17.45 32.55
CA ASP A 58 1.50 16.45 33.53
C ASP A 58 1.64 14.96 33.11
N PHE A 59 2.78 14.61 32.48
CA PHE A 59 3.04 13.31 31.85
C PHE A 59 2.67 12.11 32.71
N GLU A 60 3.15 12.07 33.96
CA GLU A 60 2.87 10.96 34.88
C GLU A 60 1.38 10.87 35.23
N THR A 61 0.65 11.99 35.25
CA THR A 61 -0.78 11.97 35.60
C THR A 61 -1.64 11.50 34.43
N ASP A 62 -1.42 12.05 33.24
CA ASP A 62 -2.25 11.76 32.06
C ASP A 62 -1.94 10.37 31.48
N PHE A 63 -0.67 10.03 31.28
CA PHE A 63 -0.25 8.74 30.75
C PHE A 63 -0.68 7.58 31.67
N GLU A 64 -0.44 7.69 32.98
CA GLU A 64 -0.87 6.65 33.90
C GLU A 64 -2.40 6.56 34.02
N THR A 65 -3.12 7.68 33.89
CA THR A 65 -4.59 7.68 33.89
C THR A 65 -5.13 6.96 32.67
N ALA A 66 -4.58 7.24 31.48
CA ALA A 66 -4.90 6.53 30.24
C ALA A 66 -4.61 5.03 30.36
N CYS A 67 -3.43 4.65 30.87
CA CYS A 67 -3.07 3.25 31.11
C CYS A 67 -4.02 2.55 32.09
N ARG A 68 -4.41 3.23 33.19
CA ARG A 68 -5.38 2.69 34.16
C ARG A 68 -6.78 2.52 33.58
N LEU A 69 -7.20 3.41 32.67
CA LEU A 69 -8.53 3.38 32.05
C LEU A 69 -8.78 2.10 31.26
N VAL A 70 -7.75 1.59 30.58
CA VAL A 70 -7.82 0.37 29.76
C VAL A 70 -7.03 -0.79 30.34
N HIS A 71 -6.57 -0.68 31.59
CA HIS A 71 -5.87 -1.72 32.33
C HIS A 71 -4.60 -2.25 31.64
N VAL A 72 -3.73 -1.36 31.15
CA VAL A 72 -2.43 -1.75 30.57
C VAL A 72 -1.55 -2.38 31.64
N GLU A 73 -1.08 -3.61 31.39
CA GLU A 73 -0.11 -4.31 32.25
C GLU A 73 1.31 -3.75 32.06
N GLN A 74 2.15 -3.82 33.09
CA GLN A 74 3.47 -3.16 33.10
C GLN A 74 4.44 -3.71 32.04
N ASP A 75 4.33 -4.99 31.70
CA ASP A 75 5.08 -5.66 30.63
C ASP A 75 4.60 -5.29 29.22
N HIS A 76 3.41 -4.70 29.10
CA HIS A 76 2.87 -4.14 27.86
C HIS A 76 3.12 -2.63 27.71
N ILE A 77 3.91 -2.04 28.60
CA ILE A 77 4.38 -0.66 28.49
C ILE A 77 5.76 -0.64 27.84
N VAL A 78 5.86 -0.01 26.68
CA VAL A 78 7.10 0.11 25.91
C VAL A 78 7.69 1.51 26.03
N ASN A 79 8.89 1.60 26.58
CA ASN A 79 9.71 2.80 26.47
C ASN A 79 10.42 2.81 25.10
N ALA A 80 10.03 3.75 24.24
CA ALA A 80 10.56 3.93 22.90
C ALA A 80 11.98 4.52 22.88
N ASN A 81 12.50 5.06 23.99
CA ASN A 81 13.86 5.57 24.11
C ASN A 81 14.28 6.51 22.95
N GLY A 82 13.39 7.40 22.52
CA GLY A 82 13.63 8.37 21.45
C GLY A 82 13.37 7.85 20.03
N MET A 83 13.00 6.58 19.85
CA MET A 83 12.58 6.03 18.55
C MET A 83 11.45 6.85 17.91
N VAL A 84 11.37 6.79 16.59
CA VAL A 84 10.28 7.40 15.83
C VAL A 84 9.06 6.48 15.90
N MET A 85 7.88 7.03 16.17
CA MET A 85 6.62 6.29 16.20
C MET A 85 5.70 6.80 15.09
N THR A 86 5.27 5.93 14.19
CA THR A 86 4.39 6.27 13.05
C THR A 86 3.16 5.35 13.04
N PRO A 87 2.09 5.71 12.31
CA PRO A 87 1.08 4.75 11.94
C PRO A 87 1.71 3.59 11.16
N GLY A 88 1.08 2.43 11.21
CA GLY A 88 1.38 1.29 10.34
C GLY A 88 1.31 1.68 8.86
N TYR A 89 2.26 1.20 8.05
CA TYR A 89 2.26 1.49 6.62
C TYR A 89 1.10 0.78 5.90
N VAL A 90 0.59 1.44 4.86
CA VAL A 90 -0.50 0.98 4.01
C VAL A 90 -0.01 0.96 2.57
N ASP A 91 0.12 -0.23 2.00
CA ASP A 91 0.53 -0.40 0.61
C ASP A 91 -0.67 -0.79 -0.25
N ILE A 92 -0.96 -0.01 -1.29
CA ILE A 92 -2.16 -0.19 -2.10
C ILE A 92 -1.87 -0.81 -3.47
N HIS A 93 -0.59 -1.04 -3.78
CA HIS A 93 -0.17 -1.65 -5.03
C HIS A 93 1.13 -2.43 -4.81
N SER A 94 0.99 -3.76 -4.71
CA SER A 94 2.08 -4.73 -4.52
C SER A 94 1.63 -6.10 -4.99
N HIS A 95 2.49 -6.85 -5.69
CA HIS A 95 2.21 -8.16 -6.27
C HIS A 95 2.79 -9.33 -5.48
N GLY A 96 3.79 -9.10 -4.62
CA GLY A 96 4.40 -10.19 -3.85
C GLY A 96 5.63 -9.80 -3.03
N ALA A 97 6.19 -10.80 -2.34
CA ALA A 97 7.45 -10.73 -1.60
C ALA A 97 7.92 -12.13 -1.19
N TRP A 98 9.17 -12.24 -0.74
CA TRP A 98 9.71 -13.47 -0.13
C TRP A 98 9.64 -14.74 -1.01
N GLY A 99 9.71 -14.54 -2.33
CA GLY A 99 9.65 -15.59 -3.34
C GLY A 99 8.24 -16.05 -3.69
N SER A 100 7.20 -15.29 -3.33
CA SER A 100 5.80 -15.63 -3.60
C SER A 100 5.01 -14.44 -4.16
N SER A 101 4.06 -14.75 -5.03
CA SER A 101 3.06 -13.82 -5.56
C SER A 101 1.74 -13.91 -4.79
N PHE A 102 0.94 -12.84 -4.82
CA PHE A 102 -0.47 -12.89 -4.42
C PHE A 102 -1.33 -13.74 -5.36
N ASP A 103 -0.84 -14.04 -6.57
CA ASP A 103 -1.48 -14.99 -7.50
C ASP A 103 -1.24 -16.47 -7.12
N ASP A 104 -0.32 -16.78 -6.20
CA ASP A 104 0.07 -18.16 -5.85
C ASP A 104 -0.86 -18.81 -4.80
N GLY A 105 -2.09 -18.29 -4.68
CA GLY A 105 -3.10 -18.73 -3.73
C GLY A 105 -2.78 -18.40 -2.27
N GLU A 106 -3.51 -19.03 -1.35
CA GLU A 106 -3.48 -18.72 0.09
C GLU A 106 -2.07 -18.75 0.69
N LYS A 107 -1.27 -19.76 0.32
CA LYS A 107 0.11 -19.90 0.82
C LYS A 107 1.03 -18.78 0.31
N GLY A 108 0.86 -18.39 -0.96
CA GLY A 108 1.61 -17.30 -1.56
C GLY A 108 1.30 -15.97 -0.88
N ILE A 109 0.01 -15.69 -0.71
CA ILE A 109 -0.49 -14.53 0.03
C ILE A 109 0.06 -14.49 1.44
N THR A 110 -0.03 -15.60 2.16
CA THR A 110 0.45 -15.73 3.54
C THR A 110 1.93 -15.41 3.66
N THR A 111 2.75 -15.92 2.74
CA THR A 111 4.20 -15.70 2.73
C THR A 111 4.56 -14.26 2.37
N ALA A 112 3.98 -13.74 1.28
CA ALA A 112 4.27 -12.38 0.81
C ALA A 112 3.80 -11.32 1.81
N ARG A 113 2.62 -11.51 2.44
CA ARG A 113 2.13 -10.61 3.49
C ARG A 113 3.02 -10.58 4.72
N ALA A 114 3.51 -11.74 5.17
CA ALA A 114 4.46 -11.80 6.28
C ALA A 114 5.76 -11.03 5.94
N GLY A 115 6.21 -11.08 4.68
CA GLY A 115 7.37 -10.33 4.23
C GLY A 115 7.20 -8.83 4.34
N HIS A 116 6.09 -8.32 3.84
CA HIS A 116 5.76 -6.90 3.97
C HIS A 116 5.52 -6.48 5.42
N MET A 117 4.87 -7.33 6.23
CA MET A 117 4.60 -7.08 7.65
C MET A 117 5.89 -6.95 8.47
N ALA A 118 6.90 -7.78 8.19
CA ALA A 118 8.19 -7.71 8.86
C ALA A 118 8.87 -6.34 8.68
N HIS A 119 8.50 -5.58 7.65
CA HIS A 119 9.00 -4.24 7.33
C HIS A 119 7.96 -3.13 7.57
N GLY A 120 6.94 -3.39 8.39
CA GLY A 120 6.00 -2.37 8.87
C GLY A 120 4.79 -2.09 7.98
N THR A 121 4.61 -2.83 6.88
CA THR A 121 3.36 -2.77 6.09
C THR A 121 2.26 -3.55 6.78
N THR A 122 1.55 -2.86 7.68
CA THR A 122 0.46 -3.41 8.50
C THR A 122 -0.80 -3.73 7.71
N ARG A 123 -1.08 -2.96 6.65
CA ARG A 123 -2.29 -3.14 5.83
C ARG A 123 -1.90 -3.13 4.35
N GLN A 124 -2.49 -4.00 3.54
CA GLN A 124 -2.19 -4.06 2.12
C GLN A 124 -3.41 -4.39 1.26
N VAL A 125 -3.50 -3.75 0.09
CA VAL A 125 -4.36 -4.19 -1.01
C VAL A 125 -3.51 -5.07 -1.92
N LEU A 126 -3.99 -6.29 -2.21
CA LEU A 126 -3.20 -7.30 -2.91
C LEU A 126 -3.35 -7.11 -4.42
N SER A 127 -2.29 -6.70 -5.13
CA SER A 127 -2.31 -6.63 -6.58
C SER A 127 -2.26 -8.03 -7.18
N LEU A 128 -3.21 -8.30 -8.05
CA LEU A 128 -3.26 -9.47 -8.93
C LEU A 128 -2.95 -8.98 -10.34
N ILE A 129 -1.95 -9.58 -10.96
CA ILE A 129 -1.52 -9.16 -12.28
C ILE A 129 -2.49 -9.65 -13.37
N THR A 130 -2.42 -9.01 -14.53
CA THR A 130 -3.05 -9.48 -15.77
C THR A 130 -2.81 -10.96 -16.01
N ASN A 131 -3.91 -11.70 -16.06
CA ASN A 131 -4.00 -13.14 -16.25
C ASN A 131 -5.27 -13.48 -17.05
N PRO A 132 -5.47 -14.74 -17.49
CA PRO A 132 -6.75 -15.16 -18.05
C PRO A 132 -7.90 -14.86 -17.08
N ILE A 133 -9.06 -14.46 -17.61
CA ILE A 133 -10.22 -14.01 -16.80
C ILE A 133 -10.62 -15.04 -15.73
N ASP A 134 -10.59 -16.32 -16.06
CA ASP A 134 -10.94 -17.41 -15.15
C ASP A 134 -9.97 -17.48 -13.95
N VAL A 135 -8.68 -17.22 -14.19
CA VAL A 135 -7.65 -17.16 -13.15
C VAL A 135 -7.84 -15.93 -12.28
N ILE A 136 -8.07 -14.76 -12.88
CA ILE A 136 -8.39 -13.52 -12.15
C ILE A 136 -9.59 -13.73 -11.22
N CYS A 137 -10.67 -14.35 -11.73
CA CYS A 137 -11.86 -14.64 -10.93
C CYS A 137 -11.56 -15.63 -9.79
N GLY A 138 -10.67 -16.61 -9.99
CA GLY A 138 -10.23 -17.53 -8.94
C GLY A 138 -9.39 -16.84 -7.86
N ASN A 139 -8.48 -15.95 -8.26
CA ASN A 139 -7.63 -15.21 -7.34
C ASN A 139 -8.44 -14.22 -6.51
N LEU A 140 -9.41 -13.52 -7.11
CA LEU A 140 -10.34 -12.64 -6.39
C LEU A 140 -11.10 -13.37 -5.27
N LYS A 141 -11.60 -14.58 -5.56
CA LYS A 141 -12.29 -15.42 -4.56
C LYS A 141 -11.34 -15.83 -3.44
N THR A 142 -10.12 -16.23 -3.79
CA THR A 142 -9.10 -16.55 -2.77
C THR A 142 -8.84 -15.36 -1.85
N VAL A 143 -8.69 -14.15 -2.39
CA VAL A 143 -8.51 -12.94 -1.56
C VAL A 143 -9.74 -12.69 -0.68
N HIS A 144 -10.95 -12.77 -1.26
CA HIS A 144 -12.19 -12.61 -0.50
C HIS A 144 -12.28 -13.60 0.67
N ASP A 145 -12.03 -14.88 0.42
CA ASP A 145 -12.15 -15.95 1.42
C ASP A 145 -11.13 -15.81 2.56
N MET A 146 -9.96 -15.19 2.32
CA MET A 146 -8.94 -14.96 3.34
C MET A 146 -9.20 -13.75 4.23
N MET A 147 -9.90 -12.73 3.73
CA MET A 147 -10.07 -11.45 4.45
C MET A 147 -10.67 -11.58 5.86
N PRO A 148 -11.67 -12.44 6.14
CA PRO A 148 -12.27 -12.53 7.46
C PRO A 148 -11.28 -12.84 8.60
N ASP A 149 -10.25 -13.64 8.31
CA ASP A 149 -9.24 -14.08 9.28
C ASP A 149 -7.94 -13.27 9.21
N ARG A 150 -7.88 -12.29 8.29
CA ARG A 150 -6.65 -11.55 7.95
C ARG A 150 -6.90 -10.05 7.99
N PRO A 151 -6.81 -9.42 9.18
CA PRO A 151 -7.04 -7.98 9.31
C PRO A 151 -6.02 -7.16 8.50
N ASP A 152 -4.87 -7.72 8.17
CA ASP A 152 -3.83 -7.08 7.38
C ASP A 152 -4.11 -7.04 5.85
N ILE A 153 -5.20 -7.67 5.39
CA ILE A 153 -5.64 -7.68 3.99
C ILE A 153 -6.86 -6.75 3.81
N LEU A 154 -6.70 -5.69 3.02
CA LEU A 154 -7.75 -4.68 2.78
C LEU A 154 -8.66 -5.03 1.59
N GLY A 155 -8.24 -5.99 0.76
CA GLY A 155 -8.92 -6.42 -0.45
C GLY A 155 -7.95 -6.62 -1.61
N ALA A 156 -8.49 -6.65 -2.82
CA ALA A 156 -7.73 -6.89 -4.05
C ALA A 156 -7.59 -5.63 -4.91
N HIS A 157 -6.48 -5.55 -5.64
CA HIS A 157 -6.24 -4.66 -6.76
C HIS A 157 -6.06 -5.50 -8.02
N LEU A 158 -6.78 -5.19 -9.09
CA LEU A 158 -6.52 -5.77 -10.40
C LEU A 158 -5.66 -4.83 -11.24
N GLU A 159 -4.40 -5.19 -11.49
CA GLU A 159 -3.56 -4.46 -12.44
C GLU A 159 -3.74 -5.04 -13.84
N GLY A 160 -4.78 -4.55 -14.51
CA GLY A 160 -5.31 -5.11 -15.75
C GLY A 160 -6.43 -6.12 -15.52
N PRO A 161 -6.95 -6.78 -16.58
CA PRO A 161 -6.36 -6.93 -17.91
C PRO A 161 -6.72 -5.81 -18.90
N PHE A 162 -7.41 -4.76 -18.43
CA PHE A 162 -7.93 -3.67 -19.27
C PHE A 162 -6.90 -2.55 -19.51
N LEU A 163 -5.74 -2.92 -20.05
CA LEU A 163 -4.59 -2.02 -20.23
C LEU A 163 -4.31 -1.77 -21.72
N ALA A 164 -3.68 -0.63 -22.05
CA ALA A 164 -3.30 -0.34 -23.42
C ALA A 164 -2.13 -1.22 -23.87
N MET A 165 -2.27 -1.88 -25.02
CA MET A 165 -1.23 -2.74 -25.59
C MET A 165 0.11 -1.99 -25.78
N SER A 166 0.06 -0.71 -26.18
CA SER A 166 1.25 0.14 -26.36
C SER A 166 1.98 0.45 -25.05
N ARG A 167 1.29 0.30 -23.91
CA ARG A 167 1.79 0.57 -22.56
C ARG A 167 1.74 -0.66 -21.67
N LYS A 168 1.71 -1.85 -22.25
CA LYS A 168 1.55 -3.11 -21.53
C LYS A 168 2.64 -3.42 -20.50
N GLY A 169 3.81 -2.77 -20.54
CA GLY A 169 4.92 -3.05 -19.63
C GLY A 169 5.19 -4.56 -19.45
N ALA A 170 5.22 -4.99 -18.19
CA ALA A 170 5.36 -6.38 -17.76
C ALA A 170 4.01 -7.14 -17.63
N HIS A 171 3.10 -6.95 -18.59
CA HIS A 171 1.86 -7.73 -18.69
C HIS A 171 1.88 -8.62 -19.93
N ASP A 172 1.30 -9.83 -19.81
CA ASP A 172 1.16 -10.78 -20.91
C ASP A 172 0.17 -10.23 -21.96
N PRO A 173 0.63 -9.92 -23.19
CA PRO A 173 -0.24 -9.36 -24.22
C PRO A 173 -1.40 -10.28 -24.61
N ASN A 174 -1.29 -11.60 -24.41
CA ASN A 174 -2.36 -12.53 -24.77
C ASN A 174 -3.54 -12.51 -23.79
N CYS A 175 -3.33 -11.93 -22.60
CA CYS A 175 -4.33 -11.80 -21.56
C CYS A 175 -5.00 -10.42 -21.55
N LEU A 176 -4.48 -9.45 -22.31
CA LEU A 176 -5.07 -8.12 -22.44
C LEU A 176 -6.34 -8.17 -23.28
N VAL A 177 -7.42 -7.61 -22.75
CA VAL A 177 -8.75 -7.61 -23.38
C VAL A 177 -9.45 -6.28 -23.16
N ASP A 178 -10.44 -5.98 -24.00
CA ASP A 178 -11.28 -4.79 -23.81
C ASP A 178 -12.26 -4.98 -22.63
N PRO A 179 -12.57 -3.92 -21.86
CA PRO A 179 -13.45 -3.96 -20.69
C PRO A 179 -14.94 -4.03 -21.05
N THR A 180 -15.35 -5.11 -21.70
CA THR A 180 -16.76 -5.32 -22.07
C THR A 180 -17.67 -5.42 -20.83
N PRO A 181 -18.95 -5.00 -20.93
CA PRO A 181 -19.94 -5.14 -19.87
C PRO A 181 -19.98 -6.50 -19.16
N ASP A 182 -19.85 -7.59 -19.92
CA ASP A 182 -19.93 -8.95 -19.38
C ASP A 182 -18.69 -9.31 -18.56
N LEU A 183 -17.49 -8.93 -19.03
CA LEU A 183 -16.25 -9.16 -18.29
C LEU A 183 -16.19 -8.34 -17.01
N VAL A 184 -16.61 -7.08 -17.06
CA VAL A 184 -16.72 -6.22 -15.87
C VAL A 184 -17.65 -6.84 -14.83
N SER A 185 -18.84 -7.28 -15.24
CA SER A 185 -19.82 -7.91 -14.34
C SER A 185 -19.25 -9.18 -13.72
N ARG A 186 -18.61 -10.03 -14.54
CA ARG A 186 -17.99 -11.27 -14.08
C ARG A 186 -16.90 -11.06 -13.03
N MET A 187 -16.06 -10.04 -13.18
CA MET A 187 -15.03 -9.72 -12.20
C MET A 187 -15.63 -9.18 -10.89
N LEU A 188 -16.64 -8.29 -10.98
CA LEU A 188 -17.34 -7.78 -9.81
C LEU A 188 -18.04 -8.89 -9.03
N ASP A 189 -18.72 -9.80 -9.74
CA ASP A 189 -19.38 -10.96 -9.14
C ASP A 189 -18.37 -11.90 -8.47
N ALA A 190 -17.20 -12.11 -9.08
CA ALA A 190 -16.16 -12.96 -8.50
C ALA A 190 -15.46 -12.33 -7.29
N ALA A 191 -15.36 -11.00 -7.25
CA ALA A 191 -14.77 -10.28 -6.13
C ALA A 191 -15.66 -10.27 -4.88
N ASP A 192 -16.98 -10.34 -5.05
CA ASP A 192 -17.95 -10.28 -3.95
C ASP A 192 -17.60 -9.19 -2.90
N GLY A 193 -17.34 -7.98 -3.40
CA GLY A 193 -17.01 -6.82 -2.58
C GLY A 193 -15.56 -6.73 -2.06
N CYS A 194 -14.66 -7.66 -2.40
CA CYS A 194 -13.24 -7.59 -2.02
C CYS A 194 -12.41 -6.67 -2.92
N LEU A 195 -12.86 -6.39 -4.14
CA LEU A 195 -12.14 -5.54 -5.11
C LEU A 195 -12.14 -4.09 -4.64
N ARG A 196 -10.95 -3.51 -4.45
CA ARG A 196 -10.76 -2.11 -4.02
C ARG A 196 -10.31 -1.24 -5.18
N GLN A 197 -9.45 -1.77 -6.04
CA GLN A 197 -8.86 -1.01 -7.13
C GLN A 197 -8.84 -1.83 -8.42
N ILE A 198 -9.00 -1.17 -9.55
CA ILE A 198 -8.67 -1.74 -10.85
C ILE A 198 -7.94 -0.71 -11.70
N THR A 199 -6.74 -1.04 -12.14
CA THR A 199 -5.99 -0.23 -13.10
C THR A 199 -6.54 -0.47 -14.50
N ILE A 200 -6.93 0.62 -15.18
CA ILE A 200 -7.61 0.58 -16.47
C ILE A 200 -7.15 1.73 -17.36
N ALA A 201 -6.95 1.43 -18.64
CA ALA A 201 -6.68 2.41 -19.68
C ALA A 201 -8.00 3.03 -20.18
N PRO A 202 -8.29 4.32 -19.91
CA PRO A 202 -9.58 4.94 -20.20
C PRO A 202 -9.91 5.04 -21.69
N GLU A 203 -8.91 5.03 -22.57
CA GLU A 203 -9.03 5.12 -24.03
C GLU A 203 -9.49 3.83 -24.71
N LEU A 204 -9.49 2.70 -24.00
CA LEU A 204 -9.95 1.44 -24.57
C LEU A 204 -11.43 1.51 -24.97
N PRO A 205 -11.87 0.70 -25.95
CA PRO A 205 -13.29 0.45 -26.18
C PRO A 205 -13.98 0.08 -24.86
N HIS A 206 -15.08 0.76 -24.54
CA HIS A 206 -15.81 0.62 -23.26
C HIS A 206 -15.08 1.10 -21.99
N GLY A 207 -13.86 1.64 -22.08
CA GLY A 207 -13.04 2.03 -20.93
C GLY A 207 -13.72 3.00 -19.96
N ILE A 208 -14.25 4.12 -20.47
CA ILE A 208 -14.96 5.12 -19.65
C ILE A 208 -16.22 4.54 -18.99
N ASP A 209 -16.96 3.68 -19.69
CA ASP A 209 -18.17 3.06 -19.12
C ASP A 209 -17.84 1.99 -18.09
N ALA A 210 -16.74 1.25 -18.28
CA ALA A 210 -16.22 0.30 -17.32
C ALA A 210 -15.76 1.00 -16.03
N ILE A 211 -15.00 2.10 -16.13
CA ILE A 211 -14.63 2.95 -15.00
C ILE A 211 -15.88 3.32 -14.18
N ARG A 212 -16.94 3.82 -14.85
CA ARG A 212 -18.18 4.18 -14.17
C ARG A 212 -18.84 3.00 -13.48
N ARG A 213 -18.85 1.81 -14.10
CA ARG A 213 -19.45 0.59 -13.51
C ARG A 213 -18.69 0.13 -12.26
N PHE A 214 -17.36 0.12 -12.31
CA PHE A 214 -16.53 -0.21 -11.15
C PHE A 214 -16.73 0.80 -10.02
N PHE A 215 -16.74 2.10 -10.34
CA PHE A 215 -17.02 3.15 -9.36
C PHE A 215 -18.38 2.97 -8.68
N LEU A 216 -19.45 2.72 -9.45
CA LEU A 216 -20.79 2.49 -8.91
C LEU A 216 -20.89 1.20 -8.07
N ALA A 217 -19.98 0.25 -8.26
CA ALA A 217 -19.88 -0.97 -7.47
C ALA A 217 -19.00 -0.80 -6.20
N GLY A 218 -18.50 0.41 -5.92
CA GLY A 218 -17.67 0.70 -4.74
C GLY A 218 -16.19 0.41 -4.91
N VAL A 219 -15.74 0.10 -6.12
CA VAL A 219 -14.31 0.01 -6.48
C VAL A 219 -13.80 1.42 -6.79
N VAL A 220 -12.52 1.70 -6.56
CA VAL A 220 -11.86 2.94 -6.97
C VAL A 220 -11.00 2.65 -8.22
N PRO A 221 -11.49 2.96 -9.44
CA PRO A 221 -10.70 2.73 -10.64
C PRO A 221 -9.46 3.62 -10.64
N ALA A 222 -8.38 3.08 -11.18
CA ALA A 222 -7.10 3.76 -11.33
C ALA A 222 -6.76 3.92 -12.82
N VAL A 223 -6.37 5.12 -13.23
CA VAL A 223 -5.87 5.37 -14.60
C VAL A 223 -4.38 5.00 -14.63
N GLY A 224 -4.01 4.03 -15.45
CA GLY A 224 -2.64 3.54 -15.58
C GLY A 224 -2.47 2.67 -16.83
N HIS A 225 -1.22 2.38 -17.20
CA HIS A 225 -0.87 1.63 -18.43
C HIS A 225 -1.66 2.10 -19.65
N CYS A 226 -1.67 3.41 -19.88
CA CYS A 226 -2.55 4.07 -20.82
C CYS A 226 -1.76 5.01 -21.74
N ASP A 227 -2.19 5.07 -23.00
CA ASP A 227 -1.75 6.03 -24.00
C ASP A 227 -2.72 7.21 -24.11
N ALA A 228 -3.55 7.41 -23.08
CA ALA A 228 -4.53 8.49 -23.00
C ALA A 228 -3.87 9.86 -23.13
N ASP A 229 -4.53 10.75 -23.88
CA ASP A 229 -4.27 12.18 -23.81
C ASP A 229 -4.94 12.79 -22.56
N TYR A 230 -4.66 14.07 -22.31
CA TYR A 230 -5.21 14.80 -21.17
C TYR A 230 -6.76 14.78 -21.14
N GLN A 231 -7.41 14.95 -22.29
CA GLN A 231 -8.88 15.00 -22.35
C GLN A 231 -9.52 13.66 -22.06
N THR A 232 -8.90 12.57 -22.50
CA THR A 232 -9.37 11.20 -22.26
C THR A 232 -9.15 10.81 -20.81
N ALA A 233 -7.97 11.11 -20.24
CA ALA A 233 -7.70 10.91 -18.82
C ALA A 233 -8.70 11.67 -17.94
N ARG A 234 -8.98 12.95 -18.25
CA ARG A 234 -10.02 13.73 -17.56
C ARG A 234 -11.39 13.08 -17.60
N LYS A 235 -11.81 12.55 -18.76
CA LYS A 235 -13.08 11.81 -18.86
C LYS A 235 -13.08 10.57 -17.96
N GLY A 236 -11.94 9.90 -17.79
CA GLY A 236 -11.78 8.79 -16.86
C GLY A 236 -12.00 9.22 -15.40
N PHE A 237 -11.33 10.28 -14.96
CA PHE A 237 -11.52 10.84 -13.62
C PHE A 237 -12.95 11.36 -13.40
N ASP A 238 -13.55 12.03 -14.39
CA ASP A 238 -14.96 12.46 -14.35
C ASP A 238 -15.94 11.28 -14.29
N ALA A 239 -15.57 10.11 -14.82
CA ALA A 239 -16.38 8.90 -14.75
C ALA A 239 -16.26 8.15 -13.41
N GLY A 240 -15.33 8.56 -12.54
CA GLY A 240 -15.19 8.02 -11.18
C GLY A 240 -13.83 7.40 -10.87
N ALA A 241 -12.86 7.41 -11.80
CA ALA A 241 -11.50 7.02 -11.45
C ALA A 241 -10.95 7.97 -10.38
N GLY A 242 -10.37 7.40 -9.32
CA GLY A 242 -9.89 8.15 -8.15
C GLY A 242 -8.38 8.02 -7.90
N ILE A 243 -7.69 7.22 -8.71
CA ILE A 243 -6.26 6.95 -8.56
C ILE A 243 -5.56 7.11 -9.91
N MET A 244 -4.31 7.57 -9.91
CA MET A 244 -3.38 7.39 -11.02
C MET A 244 -2.31 6.37 -10.61
N THR A 245 -2.27 5.24 -11.32
CA THR A 245 -1.35 4.13 -11.04
C THR A 245 0.09 4.55 -11.34
N HIS A 246 1.01 4.22 -10.43
CA HIS A 246 2.47 4.48 -10.47
C HIS A 246 2.92 5.61 -11.42
N MET A 247 2.52 6.85 -11.12
CA MET A 247 2.76 8.05 -11.93
C MET A 247 4.15 8.06 -12.60
N PHE A 248 4.18 8.46 -13.88
CA PHE A 248 5.31 8.43 -14.82
C PHE A 248 5.57 7.09 -15.51
N ASN A 249 5.16 5.96 -14.93
CA ASN A 249 5.43 4.64 -15.49
C ASN A 249 4.31 4.21 -16.44
N ALA A 250 4.68 3.56 -17.56
CA ALA A 250 3.73 3.03 -18.54
C ALA A 250 2.64 4.01 -19.01
N MET A 251 2.95 5.30 -19.16
CA MET A 251 2.00 6.32 -19.60
C MET A 251 2.66 7.42 -20.44
N ASN A 252 1.85 8.32 -21.00
CA ASN A 252 2.37 9.53 -21.60
C ASN A 252 3.01 10.43 -20.52
N GLY A 253 4.23 10.91 -20.78
CA GLY A 253 4.94 11.84 -19.91
C GLY A 253 4.44 13.28 -20.04
N LEU A 254 5.10 14.19 -19.31
CA LEU A 254 4.78 15.61 -19.36
C LEU A 254 5.37 16.27 -20.62
N HIS A 255 4.52 16.83 -21.48
CA HIS A 255 4.93 17.64 -22.62
C HIS A 255 4.01 18.85 -22.83
N HIS A 256 4.58 20.04 -23.09
CA HIS A 256 3.86 21.33 -23.06
C HIS A 256 2.76 21.52 -24.13
N ARG A 257 2.79 20.74 -25.22
CA ARG A 257 1.72 20.74 -26.25
C ARG A 257 0.85 19.49 -26.24
N ASP A 258 1.28 18.46 -25.50
CA ASP A 258 0.58 17.20 -25.37
C ASP A 258 0.75 16.72 -23.92
N PRO A 259 -0.03 17.28 -22.98
CA PRO A 259 0.24 17.17 -21.56
C PRO A 259 0.16 15.74 -20.99
N GLY A 260 -0.51 14.82 -21.70
CA GLY A 260 -0.73 13.46 -21.22
C GLY A 260 -1.68 13.38 -20.00
N PRO A 261 -1.76 12.22 -19.34
CA PRO A 261 -2.68 11.97 -18.24
C PRO A 261 -2.25 12.61 -16.91
N ILE A 262 -0.95 12.88 -16.72
CA ILE A 262 -0.42 13.35 -15.43
C ILE A 262 -1.02 14.71 -15.02
N PRO A 263 -1.06 15.75 -15.87
CA PRO A 263 -1.69 17.02 -15.51
C PRO A 263 -3.19 16.88 -15.24
N ALA A 264 -3.89 15.95 -15.92
CA ALA A 264 -5.30 15.69 -15.66
C ALA A 264 -5.53 15.15 -14.23
N ALA A 265 -4.67 14.24 -13.76
CA ALA A 265 -4.72 13.70 -12.41
C ALA A 265 -4.31 14.75 -11.35
N VAL A 266 -3.29 15.55 -11.66
CA VAL A 266 -2.78 16.58 -10.74
C VAL A 266 -3.80 17.71 -10.56
N GLU A 267 -4.51 18.14 -11.61
CA GLU A 267 -5.52 19.20 -11.52
C GLU A 267 -6.79 18.76 -10.78
N ASP A 268 -7.06 17.46 -10.72
CA ASP A 268 -8.23 16.93 -10.01
C ASP A 268 -7.89 16.62 -8.54
N PRO A 269 -8.38 17.40 -7.57
CA PRO A 269 -8.06 17.21 -6.16
C PRO A 269 -8.63 15.90 -5.57
N ARG A 270 -9.52 15.21 -6.30
CA ARG A 270 -10.08 13.92 -5.89
C ARG A 270 -9.12 12.75 -6.14
N VAL A 271 -8.10 12.95 -6.97
CA VAL A 271 -7.23 11.86 -7.45
C VAL A 271 -6.03 11.69 -6.53
N THR A 272 -5.87 10.48 -5.99
CA THR A 272 -4.65 10.02 -5.33
C THR A 272 -3.62 9.58 -6.38
N ILE A 273 -2.34 9.85 -6.12
CA ILE A 273 -1.26 9.67 -7.06
C ILE A 273 -0.30 8.63 -6.50
N GLU A 274 -0.29 7.43 -7.08
CA GLU A 274 0.68 6.40 -6.71
C GLU A 274 2.08 6.78 -7.20
N LEU A 275 3.10 6.51 -6.39
CA LEU A 275 4.49 6.80 -6.72
C LEU A 275 5.43 5.74 -6.14
N ILE A 276 6.26 5.15 -7.00
CA ILE A 276 7.29 4.17 -6.62
C ILE A 276 8.59 4.92 -6.30
N ASN A 277 9.01 4.92 -5.04
CA ASN A 277 10.21 5.63 -4.57
C ASN A 277 11.39 4.68 -4.29
N ASP A 278 11.85 3.96 -5.31
CA ASP A 278 13.02 3.06 -5.24
C ASP A 278 14.30 3.66 -5.85
N GLY A 279 14.23 4.88 -6.41
CA GLY A 279 15.35 5.53 -7.11
C GLY A 279 15.64 4.97 -8.51
N PHE A 280 14.81 4.05 -9.00
CA PHE A 280 15.01 3.37 -10.28
C PHE A 280 13.82 3.55 -11.22
N HIS A 281 12.60 3.26 -10.77
CA HIS A 281 11.37 3.55 -11.51
C HIS A 281 11.23 5.05 -11.74
N VAL A 282 11.40 5.82 -10.66
CA VAL A 282 11.30 7.28 -10.69
C VAL A 282 12.57 7.88 -10.12
N GLN A 283 13.24 8.70 -10.94
CA GLN A 283 14.46 9.40 -10.55
C GLN A 283 14.16 10.51 -9.54
N ASP A 284 15.11 10.83 -8.67
CA ASP A 284 14.95 11.72 -7.50
C ASP A 284 14.32 13.09 -7.79
N PRO A 285 14.71 13.80 -8.86
CA PRO A 285 14.08 15.08 -9.17
C PRO A 285 12.59 14.93 -9.51
N MET A 286 12.21 13.78 -10.08
CA MET A 286 10.81 13.49 -10.44
C MET A 286 9.99 13.07 -9.21
N VAL A 287 10.59 12.38 -8.24
CA VAL A 287 9.94 12.12 -6.94
C VAL A 287 9.62 13.45 -6.25
N LYS A 288 10.62 14.34 -6.13
CA LYS A 288 10.43 15.68 -5.55
C LYS A 288 9.41 16.52 -6.31
N LEU A 289 9.44 16.45 -7.64
CA LEU A 289 8.44 17.11 -8.49
C LEU A 289 7.03 16.58 -8.19
N GLY A 290 6.86 15.27 -8.02
CA GLY A 290 5.58 14.65 -7.66
C GLY A 290 4.98 15.25 -6.39
N PHE A 291 5.76 15.35 -5.30
CA PHE A 291 5.32 16.00 -4.06
C PHE A 291 4.93 17.47 -4.24
N GLY A 292 5.62 18.19 -5.14
CA GLY A 292 5.26 19.57 -5.49
C GLY A 292 3.99 19.69 -6.32
N LEU A 293 3.71 18.72 -7.19
CA LEU A 293 2.52 18.68 -8.04
C LEU A 293 1.26 18.30 -7.25
N ALA A 294 1.36 17.31 -6.36
CA ALA A 294 0.22 16.73 -5.67
C ALA A 294 0.44 16.65 -4.14
N PRO A 295 0.59 17.80 -3.45
CA PRO A 295 0.78 17.82 -2.01
C PRO A 295 -0.38 17.11 -1.29
N HIS A 296 -0.06 16.31 -0.27
CA HIS A 296 -1.00 15.48 0.51
C HIS A 296 -1.80 14.44 -0.31
N ARG A 297 -1.40 14.18 -1.57
CA ARG A 297 -2.06 13.21 -2.47
C ARG A 297 -1.12 12.19 -3.09
N ILE A 298 0.17 12.24 -2.75
CA ILE A 298 1.13 11.17 -3.11
C ILE A 298 0.92 9.98 -2.18
N ALA A 299 0.61 8.82 -2.74
CA ALA A 299 0.66 7.53 -2.07
C ALA A 299 1.93 6.80 -2.52
N PHE A 300 2.82 6.50 -1.58
CA PHE A 300 3.90 5.56 -1.86
C PHE A 300 3.31 4.17 -2.04
N VAL A 301 3.68 3.55 -3.15
CA VAL A 301 3.39 2.15 -3.43
C VAL A 301 4.69 1.43 -3.73
N THR A 302 4.72 0.14 -3.45
CA THR A 302 5.92 -0.64 -3.74
C THR A 302 5.96 -1.07 -5.19
N ASP A 303 4.81 -1.46 -5.77
CA ASP A 303 4.77 -2.31 -6.97
C ASP A 303 5.70 -3.52 -6.82
N ALA A 304 5.86 -4.00 -5.57
CA ALA A 304 6.81 -5.05 -5.24
C ALA A 304 6.37 -6.37 -5.86
N MET A 305 7.33 -7.13 -6.37
CA MET A 305 7.09 -8.48 -6.88
C MET A 305 7.76 -9.54 -6.00
N ALA A 306 7.59 -10.82 -6.34
CA ALA A 306 8.02 -11.97 -5.56
C ALA A 306 9.49 -11.88 -5.05
N ALA A 307 10.38 -11.22 -5.78
CA ALA A 307 11.78 -11.05 -5.39
C ALA A 307 12.04 -10.03 -4.26
N THR A 308 11.02 -9.33 -3.78
CA THR A 308 11.15 -8.36 -2.68
C THR A 308 11.73 -9.01 -1.43
N ASP A 309 12.73 -8.35 -0.85
CA ASP A 309 13.57 -8.86 0.22
C ASP A 309 14.12 -10.27 -0.08
N CYS A 310 14.59 -10.53 -1.31
CA CYS A 310 15.25 -11.77 -1.72
C CYS A 310 16.59 -11.48 -2.43
N PRO A 311 17.52 -12.46 -2.49
CA PRO A 311 18.72 -12.31 -3.31
C PRO A 311 18.38 -12.15 -4.80
N ASP A 312 19.27 -11.51 -5.54
CA ASP A 312 19.25 -11.50 -7.01
C ASP A 312 19.11 -12.92 -7.58
N GLY A 313 18.37 -13.04 -8.67
CA GLY A 313 18.04 -14.33 -9.26
C GLY A 313 16.91 -14.26 -10.27
N HIS A 314 16.40 -15.43 -10.62
CA HIS A 314 15.27 -15.60 -11.52
C HIS A 314 13.98 -15.79 -10.72
N TYR A 315 12.92 -15.11 -11.16
CA TYR A 315 11.60 -15.08 -10.54
C TYR A 315 10.51 -15.04 -11.62
N LEU A 316 9.26 -15.18 -11.17
CA LEU A 316 8.09 -15.00 -12.03
C LEU A 316 7.26 -13.80 -11.56
N LEU A 317 6.68 -13.10 -12.53
CA LEU A 317 5.60 -12.15 -12.33
C LEU A 317 4.42 -12.57 -13.22
N GLY A 318 3.40 -13.17 -12.61
CA GLY A 318 2.44 -13.99 -13.34
C GLY A 318 3.14 -15.12 -14.08
N ALA A 319 2.93 -15.22 -15.40
CA ALA A 319 3.61 -16.19 -16.25
C ALA A 319 4.94 -15.70 -16.86
N LEU A 320 5.39 -14.48 -16.53
CA LEU A 320 6.52 -13.83 -17.18
C LEU A 320 7.83 -14.05 -16.41
N ASP A 321 8.89 -14.44 -17.15
CA ASP A 321 10.24 -14.56 -16.61
C ASP A 321 10.86 -13.20 -16.28
N VAL A 322 11.33 -13.07 -15.03
CA VAL A 322 11.98 -11.86 -14.50
C VAL A 322 13.37 -12.21 -13.99
N ASP A 323 14.36 -11.46 -14.45
CA ASP A 323 15.73 -11.46 -13.93
C ASP A 323 15.90 -10.28 -12.97
N VAL A 324 16.35 -10.55 -11.75
CA VAL A 324 16.70 -9.53 -10.75
C VAL A 324 18.21 -9.43 -10.66
N ARG A 325 18.74 -8.22 -10.89
CA ARG A 325 20.16 -7.91 -10.78
C ARG A 325 20.34 -6.55 -10.11
N ASP A 326 21.23 -6.48 -9.13
CA ASP A 326 21.44 -5.34 -8.25
C ASP A 326 20.12 -4.84 -7.62
N GLY A 327 19.22 -5.77 -7.26
CA GLY A 327 17.89 -5.48 -6.74
C GLY A 327 16.87 -5.00 -7.77
N HIS A 328 17.21 -4.85 -9.05
CA HIS A 328 16.29 -4.36 -10.07
C HIS A 328 15.65 -5.49 -10.88
N ALA A 329 14.33 -5.59 -10.83
CA ALA A 329 13.54 -6.57 -11.55
C ALA A 329 13.29 -6.14 -13.01
N ARG A 330 13.69 -6.99 -13.97
CA ARG A 330 13.44 -6.76 -15.39
C ARG A 330 12.98 -8.04 -16.09
N LEU A 331 12.08 -7.92 -17.06
CA LEU A 331 11.69 -9.02 -17.93
C LEU A 331 12.91 -9.60 -18.64
N ALA A 332 13.07 -10.93 -18.57
CA ALA A 332 14.14 -11.64 -19.29
C ALA A 332 14.01 -11.51 -20.82
N SER A 333 12.78 -11.32 -21.32
CA SER A 333 12.48 -11.26 -22.76
C SER A 333 12.92 -9.97 -23.45
N ASN A 334 12.84 -8.82 -22.76
CA ASN A 334 13.08 -7.51 -23.38
C ASN A 334 13.69 -6.44 -22.46
N GLY A 335 13.97 -6.76 -21.19
CA GLY A 335 14.58 -5.84 -20.23
C GLY A 335 13.65 -4.75 -19.68
N ALA A 336 12.36 -4.77 -19.99
CA ALA A 336 11.37 -3.86 -19.39
C ALA A 336 11.33 -4.08 -17.87
N ILE A 337 11.10 -3.01 -17.10
CA ILE A 337 10.95 -3.10 -15.65
C ILE A 337 9.69 -3.92 -15.33
N ALA A 338 9.79 -4.83 -14.36
CA ALA A 338 8.75 -5.81 -14.05
C ALA A 338 8.47 -5.84 -12.53
N GLY A 339 7.72 -4.84 -12.07
CA GLY A 339 7.60 -4.53 -10.65
C GLY A 339 8.91 -4.05 -10.04
N SER A 340 8.95 -3.96 -8.72
CA SER A 340 10.10 -3.56 -7.93
C SER A 340 10.47 -4.63 -6.89
N THR A 341 11.57 -4.39 -6.16
CA THR A 341 11.93 -5.12 -4.93
C THR A 341 11.79 -4.22 -3.69
N LEU A 342 11.00 -3.14 -3.81
CA LEU A 342 10.88 -2.07 -2.82
C LEU A 342 10.05 -2.51 -1.60
N LEU A 343 10.43 -1.99 -0.44
CA LEU A 343 9.62 -2.03 0.79
C LEU A 343 9.21 -0.60 1.16
N LEU A 344 8.02 -0.39 1.72
CA LEU A 344 7.58 0.95 2.15
C LEU A 344 8.52 1.56 3.20
N GLU A 345 9.09 0.75 4.10
CA GLU A 345 10.16 1.17 5.01
C GLU A 345 11.30 1.86 4.26
N LYS A 346 11.74 1.31 3.12
CA LYS A 346 12.81 1.88 2.30
C LYS A 346 12.34 3.10 1.52
N ALA A 347 11.10 3.09 1.02
CA ALA A 347 10.50 4.25 0.36
C ALA A 347 10.47 5.47 1.29
N VAL A 348 10.07 5.27 2.55
CA VAL A 348 10.02 6.32 3.59
C VAL A 348 11.41 6.73 4.02
N SER A 349 12.30 5.78 4.36
CA SER A 349 13.67 6.12 4.79
C SER A 349 14.41 6.92 3.73
N ARG A 350 14.26 6.54 2.46
CA ARG A 350 14.84 7.24 1.31
C ARG A 350 14.29 8.65 1.16
N ALA A 351 12.97 8.81 1.24
CA ALA A 351 12.33 10.12 1.16
C ALA A 351 12.90 11.09 2.20
N VAL A 352 13.05 10.63 3.44
CA VAL A 352 13.55 11.46 4.54
C VAL A 352 15.06 11.68 4.46
N LEU A 353 15.84 10.61 4.36
CA LEU A 353 17.29 10.65 4.55
C LEU A 353 18.06 11.08 3.30
N GLU A 354 17.57 10.72 2.10
CA GLU A 354 18.28 10.98 0.84
C GLU A 354 17.66 12.16 0.07
N LEU A 355 16.33 12.23 0.02
CA LEU A 355 15.64 13.25 -0.76
C LEU A 355 15.39 14.54 0.03
N GLY A 356 15.41 14.49 1.37
CA GLY A 356 15.08 15.63 2.23
C GLY A 356 13.60 16.02 2.16
N ILE A 357 12.73 15.07 1.82
CA ILE A 357 11.27 15.21 2.01
C ILE A 357 11.00 15.21 3.51
N SER A 358 10.03 16.01 3.97
CA SER A 358 9.76 16.09 5.40
C SER A 358 9.32 14.72 5.96
N PRO A 359 9.69 14.37 7.20
CA PRO A 359 9.19 13.18 7.87
C PRO A 359 7.66 13.04 7.83
N VAL A 360 6.95 14.16 7.98
CA VAL A 360 5.48 14.23 7.97
C VAL A 360 4.94 13.82 6.59
N ASP A 361 5.46 14.42 5.51
CA ASP A 361 4.98 14.14 4.15
C ASP A 361 5.33 12.71 3.72
N ALA A 362 6.53 12.22 4.08
CA ALA A 362 6.96 10.86 3.77
C ALA A 362 6.10 9.80 4.48
N VAL A 363 5.79 10.03 5.76
CA VAL A 363 4.91 9.14 6.54
C VAL A 363 3.47 9.24 6.04
N GLU A 364 2.94 10.44 5.78
CA GLU A 364 1.60 10.61 5.20
C GLU A 364 1.44 9.84 3.88
N ALA A 365 2.47 9.90 3.01
CA ALA A 365 2.48 9.19 1.74
C ALA A 365 2.45 7.66 1.89
N ALA A 366 2.99 7.10 2.98
CA ALA A 366 2.97 5.66 3.24
C ALA A 366 1.83 5.21 4.18
N THR A 367 0.97 6.12 4.66
CA THR A 367 -0.04 5.82 5.69
C THR A 367 -1.40 6.41 5.33
N LEU A 368 -1.62 7.69 5.62
CA LEU A 368 -2.93 8.34 5.53
C LEU A 368 -3.39 8.54 4.09
N THR A 369 -2.50 8.91 3.16
CA THR A 369 -2.88 9.11 1.75
C THR A 369 -3.38 7.82 1.09
N PRO A 370 -2.66 6.69 1.17
CA PRO A 370 -3.19 5.42 0.67
C PRO A 370 -4.47 4.96 1.39
N ALA A 371 -4.59 5.18 2.71
CA ALA A 371 -5.84 4.88 3.44
C ALA A 371 -7.04 5.70 2.93
N ARG A 372 -6.84 7.01 2.69
CA ARG A 372 -7.87 7.91 2.14
C ARG A 372 -8.35 7.51 0.75
N ALA A 373 -7.49 6.89 -0.06
CA ALA A 373 -7.85 6.48 -1.42
C ALA A 373 -9.08 5.58 -1.46
N PHE A 374 -9.32 4.79 -0.41
CA PHE A 374 -10.47 3.89 -0.26
C PHE A 374 -11.42 4.27 0.88
N GLY A 375 -11.19 5.42 1.53
CA GLY A 375 -11.98 5.86 2.69
C GLY A 375 -11.70 5.09 3.99
N PHE A 376 -10.56 4.40 4.08
CA PHE A 376 -10.13 3.71 5.31
C PHE A 376 -9.61 4.65 6.39
N ASP A 377 -9.47 5.95 6.09
CA ASP A 377 -9.24 7.01 7.09
C ASP A 377 -10.50 7.30 7.95
N ARG A 378 -11.61 6.62 7.67
CA ARG A 378 -12.88 6.73 8.39
C ARG A 378 -13.32 5.35 8.89
N ARG A 379 -14.28 5.35 9.82
CA ARG A 379 -14.89 4.11 10.29
C ARG A 379 -15.53 3.37 9.11
N ASN A 380 -15.18 2.10 8.98
CA ASN A 380 -15.57 1.23 7.87
C ASN A 380 -15.64 -0.23 8.35
N ASP A 381 -16.26 -1.10 7.55
CA ASP A 381 -16.49 -2.49 7.94
C ASP A 381 -15.28 -3.41 7.68
N VAL A 382 -14.28 -2.95 6.92
CA VAL A 382 -13.09 -3.75 6.58
C VAL A 382 -12.10 -3.78 7.75
N THR A 383 -11.79 -2.61 8.30
CA THR A 383 -10.82 -2.48 9.41
C THR A 383 -11.49 -2.25 10.76
N GLY A 384 -12.79 -1.94 10.81
CA GLY A 384 -13.55 -1.62 12.02
C GLY A 384 -13.26 -0.24 12.61
N PHE A 385 -12.01 0.22 12.52
CA PHE A 385 -11.51 1.53 12.93
C PHE A 385 -10.76 2.22 11.79
N PRO A 386 -10.76 3.56 11.71
CA PRO A 386 -9.95 4.27 10.74
C PRO A 386 -8.45 3.99 10.92
N ILE A 387 -7.69 3.99 9.82
CA ILE A 387 -6.24 3.75 9.80
C ILE A 387 -5.47 4.98 9.27
N GLY A 388 -4.14 4.98 9.43
CA GLY A 388 -3.26 5.99 8.85
C GLY A 388 -2.93 7.20 9.74
N LEU A 389 -3.41 7.24 10.99
CA LEU A 389 -3.03 8.24 11.99
C LEU A 389 -2.81 7.61 13.36
N LEU A 390 -1.97 8.24 14.18
CA LEU A 390 -1.79 7.87 15.59
C LEU A 390 -2.71 8.72 16.47
N ALA A 391 -4.02 8.53 16.36
CA ALA A 391 -5.02 9.38 17.01
C ALA A 391 -6.08 8.57 17.76
N PRO A 392 -6.70 9.11 18.82
CA PRO A 392 -7.83 8.46 19.49
C PRO A 392 -8.92 8.02 18.51
N GLY A 393 -9.38 6.78 18.63
CA GLY A 393 -10.37 6.16 17.78
C GLY A 393 -9.83 5.53 16.48
N PHE A 394 -8.53 5.65 16.19
CA PHE A 394 -7.88 4.94 15.07
C PHE A 394 -7.43 3.54 15.48
N ALA A 395 -7.27 2.65 14.51
CA ALA A 395 -6.77 1.30 14.74
C ALA A 395 -5.39 1.34 15.39
N ALA A 396 -5.10 0.34 16.21
CA ALA A 396 -3.78 0.15 16.83
C ALA A 396 -2.74 -0.43 15.83
N ASP A 397 -2.55 0.28 14.73
CA ASP A 397 -1.53 0.02 13.72
C ASP A 397 -0.35 0.97 13.99
N VAL A 398 0.70 0.48 14.63
CA VAL A 398 1.78 1.32 15.18
C VAL A 398 3.15 0.75 14.81
N LEU A 399 4.06 1.60 14.35
CA LEU A 399 5.45 1.25 14.11
C LEU A 399 6.35 1.99 15.10
N LEU A 400 7.39 1.30 15.57
CA LEU A 400 8.56 1.95 16.16
C LEU A 400 9.76 1.76 15.25
N LEU A 401 10.39 2.88 14.90
CA LEU A 401 11.50 2.93 13.97
C LEU A 401 12.73 3.52 14.65
N ASP A 402 13.88 3.02 14.25
CA ASP A 402 15.17 3.59 14.60
C ASP A 402 15.27 5.04 14.14
N GLN A 403 15.71 5.94 15.03
CA GLN A 403 15.65 7.38 14.79
C GLN A 403 16.60 7.85 13.68
N GLU A 404 17.72 7.15 13.49
CA GLU A 404 18.75 7.54 12.52
C GLU A 404 18.51 6.88 11.17
N THR A 405 18.22 5.58 11.18
CA THR A 405 18.13 4.76 9.96
C THR A 405 16.71 4.62 9.42
N TRP A 406 15.69 4.97 10.21
CA TRP A 406 14.28 4.73 9.90
C TRP A 406 13.94 3.24 9.71
N THR A 407 14.78 2.34 10.23
CA THR A 407 14.53 0.90 10.20
C THR A 407 13.45 0.54 11.23
N VAL A 408 12.43 -0.22 10.82
CA VAL A 408 11.36 -0.76 11.64
C VAL A 408 11.94 -1.73 12.68
N ARG A 409 11.67 -1.42 13.94
CA ARG A 409 12.12 -2.14 15.12
C ARG A 409 10.99 -2.92 15.78
N ARG A 410 9.78 -2.36 15.80
CA ARG A 410 8.58 -3.02 16.30
C ARG A 410 7.37 -2.71 15.45
N VAL A 411 6.43 -3.64 15.40
CA VAL A 411 5.20 -3.53 14.62
C VAL A 411 4.03 -4.02 15.46
N TRP A 412 3.02 -3.17 15.58
CA TRP A 412 1.68 -3.57 15.97
C TRP A 412 0.76 -3.47 14.76
N CYS A 413 0.04 -4.55 14.46
CA CYS A 413 -0.98 -4.57 13.41
C CYS A 413 -2.30 -5.00 14.04
N ASN A 414 -3.32 -4.14 13.97
CA ASN A 414 -4.62 -4.37 14.58
C ASN A 414 -4.52 -4.69 16.08
N GLY A 415 -3.52 -4.11 16.76
CA GLY A 415 -3.24 -4.41 18.17
C GLY A 415 -2.26 -5.54 18.43
N HIS A 416 -2.07 -6.46 17.48
CA HIS A 416 -1.22 -7.61 17.68
C HIS A 416 0.26 -7.20 17.57
N PRO A 417 1.10 -7.49 18.57
CA PRO A 417 2.55 -7.29 18.46
C PRO A 417 3.12 -8.35 17.50
N VAL A 418 3.40 -7.95 16.26
CA VAL A 418 3.89 -8.88 15.23
C VAL A 418 5.41 -8.81 15.07
N ARG A 419 6.10 -7.82 15.64
CA ARG A 419 7.58 -7.71 15.64
C ARG A 419 8.10 -6.90 16.81
#